data_AF-A0A1H0H8F6-F1
#
_entry.id   AF-A0A1H0H8F6-F1
#
_cell.length_a   1.000
_cell.length_b   1.000
_cell.length_c   1.000
_cell.angle_alpha   90.00
_cell.angle_beta   90.00
_cell.angle_gamma   90.00
#
_symmetry.space_group_name_H-M   'P 1'
#
loop_
_entity.id
_entity.type
_entity.pdbx_description
1 polymer ?
#
loop_
_entity_poly.entity_id
_entity_poly.type
_entity_poly.pdbx_seq_one_letter_code
_entity_poly.pdbx_strand_id
1 'polypeptide(L)' 'MPLLILKVLLIVLMIAMIVMAIVNDIDIIYVKLVFILLGINFIVEGVESYFQKEGQIIVGKEIGLGILFFLIAIFLQ' A
#
# COMPACT_ATOMS: atom_id res chain seq x y z
N MET A 1 0.19 -5.95 -16.36
CA MET A 1 -1.28 -5.78 -16.46
C MET A 1 -2.17 -6.77 -15.67
N PRO A 2 -1.74 -7.86 -15.00
CA PRO A 2 -2.70 -8.80 -14.41
C PRO A 2 -3.51 -8.25 -13.21
N LEU A 3 -3.10 -7.14 -12.58
CA LEU A 3 -3.65 -6.71 -11.28
C LEU A 3 -4.23 -5.28 -11.28
N LEU A 4 -4.57 -4.74 -12.46
CA LEU A 4 -5.07 -3.35 -12.58
C LEU A 4 -6.35 -3.10 -11.78
N ILE A 5 -7.30 -4.05 -11.79
CA ILE A 5 -8.56 -3.94 -11.02
C ILE A 5 -8.27 -3.85 -9.52
N LEU A 6 -7.35 -4.68 -9.02
CA LEU A 6 -6.95 -4.67 -7.62
C LEU A 6 -6.30 -3.33 -7.24
N LYS A 7 -5.40 -2.81 -8.08
CA LYS A 7 -4.75 -1.50 -7.87
C LYS A 7 -5.76 -0.36 -7.80
N VAL A 8 -6.73 -0.32 -8.72
CA VAL A 8 -7.80 0.70 -8.69
C VAL A 8 -8.61 0.58 -7.40
N LEU A 9 -8.97 -0.65 -6.99
CA LEU A 9 -9.69 -0.86 -5.74
C LEU A 9 -8.90 -0.38 -4.51
N LEU A 10 -7.60 -0.69 -4.46
CA LEU A 10 -6.71 -0.23 -3.39
C LEU A 10 -6.65 1.30 -3.33
N ILE A 11 -6.55 1.98 -4.48
CA ILE A 11 -6.54 3.45 -4.54
C ILE A 11 -7.87 4.03 -4.03
N VAL A 12 -9.00 3.48 -4.46
CA VAL A 12 -10.32 3.92 -4.00
C VAL A 12 -10.45 3.74 -2.48
N LEU A 13 -10.01 2.59 -1.95
CA LEU A 13 -10.00 2.33 -0.51
C LEU A 13 -9.09 3.31 0.24
N MET A 14 -7.89 3.59 -0.27
CA MET A 14 -6.98 4.57 0.34
C MET A 14 -7.60 5.96 0.40
N ILE A 15 -8.22 6.42 -0.70
CA ILE A 15 -8.92 7.71 -0.72
C ILE A 15 -10.06 7.73 0.30
N ALA A 16 -10.85 6.65 0.39
CA ALA A 16 -11.93 6.55 1.37
C ALA A 16 -11.40 6.63 2.81
N MET A 17 -10.29 5.95 3.12
CA MET A 17 -9.68 6.01 4.45
C MET A 17 -9.11 7.40 4.76
N ILE A 18 -8.52 8.10 3.78
CA ILE A 18 -8.07 9.49 3.97
C ILE A 18 -9.25 10.41 4.26
N VAL A 19 -10.36 10.27 3.53
CA VAL A 19 -11.57 11.05 3.79
C VAL A 19 -12.11 10.76 5.18
N MET A 20 -12.17 9.49 5.59
CA MET A 20 -12.60 9.10 6.93
C MET A 20 -11.67 9.65 8.01
N ALA A 21 -10.35 9.66 7.78
CA ALA A 21 -9.41 10.29 8.70
C ALA A 21 -9.74 11.77 8.89
N ILE A 22 -9.92 12.53 7.81
CA ILE A 22 -10.20 13.97 7.87
C ILE A 22 -11.53 14.26 8.58
N VAL A 23 -12.57 13.48 8.29
CA VAL A 23 -13.91 13.66 8.90
C VAL A 23 -13.92 13.32 10.39
N ASN A 24 -13.01 12.46 10.85
CA ASN A 24 -12.87 12.06 12.25
C ASN A 24 -11.63 12.72 12.89
N ASP A 25 -11.36 13.99 12.59
CA ASP A 25 -10.29 14.79 13.23
C ASP A 25 -8.88 14.16 13.14
N ILE A 26 -8.57 13.55 12.00
CA ILE A 26 -7.31 12.83 11.73
C ILE A 26 -7.14 11.63 12.68
N ASP A 27 -8.22 10.87 12.92
CA ASP A 27 -8.15 9.63 13.69
C ASP A 27 -7.09 8.68 13.09
N ILE A 28 -6.12 8.35 13.95
CA ILE A 28 -4.93 7.58 13.65
C ILE A 28 -5.27 6.19 13.11
N ILE A 29 -6.43 5.63 13.47
CA ILE A 29 -6.87 4.32 12.95
C ILE A 29 -6.99 4.37 11.42
N TYR A 30 -7.60 5.41 10.86
CA TYR A 30 -7.75 5.51 9.41
C TYR A 30 -6.42 5.80 8.72
N VAL A 31 -5.55 6.59 9.36
CA VAL A 31 -4.19 6.85 8.87
C VAL A 31 -3.36 5.54 8.84
N LYS A 32 -3.46 4.70 9.87
CA LYS A 32 -2.85 3.35 9.90
C LYS A 32 -3.34 2.50 8.73
N LEU A 33 -4.65 2.50 8.47
CA LEU A 33 -5.23 1.75 7.36
C LEU A 33 -4.70 2.22 6.00
N VAL A 34 -4.47 3.52 5.79
CA VAL A 34 -3.83 4.03 4.56
C VAL A 34 -2.43 3.45 4.39
N PHE A 35 -1.62 3.45 5.45
CA PHE A 35 -0.26 2.88 5.38
C PHE A 35 -0.27 1.37 5.14
N ILE A 36 -1.22 0.63 5.74
CA ILE A 36 -1.42 -0.80 5.46
C ILE A 36 -1.77 -1.01 3.98
N LEU A 37 -2.70 -0.24 3.43
CA LEU A 37 -3.12 -0.34 2.03
C LEU A 37 -1.98 0.02 1.06
N LEU A 38 -1.16 1.03 1.39
CA LEU A 38 0.06 1.35 0.64
C LEU A 38 1.04 0.17 0.66
N GLY A 39 1.24 -0.45 1.82
CA GLY A 39 2.08 -1.64 1.97
C GLY A 39 1.63 -2.78 1.05
N ILE A 40 0.33 -3.06 1.04
CA ILE A 40 -0.28 -4.06 0.16
C ILE A 40 -0.07 -3.69 -1.32
N ASN A 41 -0.28 -2.43 -1.70
CA ASN A 41 -0.10 -1.99 -3.10
C ASN A 41 1.32 -2.23 -3.60
N PHE A 42 2.33 -1.89 -2.79
CA PHE A 42 3.74 -2.11 -3.12
C PHE A 42 4.12 -3.59 -3.21
N ILE A 43 3.54 -4.46 -2.37
CA ILE A 43 3.75 -5.91 -2.50
C ILE A 43 3.11 -6.43 -3.79
N VAL A 44 1.90 -5.97 -4.12
CA VAL A 44 1.21 -6.30 -5.36
C VAL A 44 2.03 -5.87 -6.58
N GLU A 45 2.65 -4.69 -6.53
CA GLU A 45 3.62 -4.23 -7.53
C GLU A 45 4.82 -5.16 -7.62
N GLY A 46 5.48 -5.46 -6.50
CA GLY A 46 6.61 -6.40 -6.46
C GLY A 46 6.30 -7.77 -7.06
N VAL A 47 5.12 -8.32 -6.77
CA VAL A 47 4.64 -9.58 -7.34
C VAL A 47 4.41 -9.43 -8.85
N GLU A 48 3.79 -8.35 -9.30
CA GLU A 48 3.58 -8.07 -10.72
C GLU A 48 4.91 -7.95 -11.48
N SER A 49 5.88 -7.21 -10.94
CA SER A 49 7.22 -7.04 -11.51
C SER A 49 7.99 -8.36 -11.55
N TYR A 50 7.82 -9.22 -10.54
CA TYR A 50 8.38 -10.57 -10.54
C TYR A 50 7.80 -11.42 -11.69
N PHE A 51 6.47 -11.39 -11.90
CA PHE A 51 5.83 -12.10 -13.01
C PHE A 51 6.20 -11.53 -14.38
N GLN A 52 6.44 -10.23 -14.48
CA GLN A 52 6.91 -9.57 -15.70
C GLN A 52 8.40 -9.79 -15.98
N LYS A 53 9.10 -10.55 -15.12
CA LYS A 53 10.54 -10.82 -15.20
C LYS A 53 11.38 -9.54 -15.21
N GLU A 54 10.92 -8.54 -14.48
CA GLU A 54 11.70 -7.33 -14.26
C GLU A 54 12.95 -7.64 -13.41
N GLY A 55 13.86 -6.68 -13.35
CA GLY A 55 15.11 -6.86 -12.59
C GLY A 55 14.84 -7.16 -11.12
N GLN A 56 15.59 -8.08 -10.53
CA GLN A 56 15.46 -8.47 -9.11
C GLN A 56 15.57 -7.28 -8.15
N ILE A 57 16.31 -6.24 -8.52
CA ILE A 57 16.44 -5.00 -7.76
C ILE A 57 15.10 -4.26 -7.69
N ILE A 58 14.32 -4.25 -8.76
CA ILE A 58 13.01 -3.57 -8.81
C ILE A 58 12.04 -4.30 -7.89
N VAL A 59 11.92 -5.62 -8.06
CA VAL A 59 11.09 -6.48 -7.21
C VAL A 59 11.44 -6.33 -5.73
N GLY A 60 12.74 -6.36 -5.40
CA GLY A 60 13.21 -6.20 -4.04
C GLY A 60 12.89 -4.82 -3.44
N LYS A 61 12.99 -3.75 -4.24
CA LYS A 61 12.61 -2.39 -3.79
C LYS A 61 11.13 -2.27 -3.53
N GLU A 62 10.28 -2.79 -4.41
CA GLU A 62 8.82 -2.71 -4.27
C GLU A 62 8.36 -3.50 -3.04
N ILE A 63 8.81 -4.74 -2.87
CA ILE A 63 8.49 -5.53 -1.67
C ILE A 63 9.05 -4.86 -0.41
N GLY A 64 10.28 -4.35 -0.46
CA GLY A 64 10.91 -3.66 0.66
C GLY A 64 10.16 -2.40 1.09
N LEU A 65 9.69 -1.59 0.15
CA LEU A 65 8.83 -0.44 0.42
C LEU A 65 7.50 -0.88 1.02
N GLY A 66 6.91 -1.98 0.53
CA GLY A 66 5.69 -2.55 1.10
C GLY A 66 5.85 -2.91 2.58
N ILE A 67 6.95 -3.57 2.93
CA ILE A 67 7.30 -3.91 4.32
C ILE A 67 7.51 -2.64 5.16
N LEU A 68 8.20 -1.63 4.61
CA LEU A 68 8.42 -0.35 5.30
C LEU A 68 7.10 0.32 5.69
N PHE A 69 6.11 0.35 4.80
CA PHE A 69 4.81 0.94 5.10
C PHE A 69 4.03 0.17 6.17
N PHE A 70 4.14 -1.17 6.20
CA PHE A 70 3.59 -1.94 7.32
C PHE A 70 4.28 -1.61 8.65
N LEU A 71 5.60 -1.46 8.66
CA LEU A 71 6.32 -1.05 9.86
C LEU A 71 5.84 0.33 10.34
N ILE A 72 5.70 1.30 9.42
CA ILE A 72 5.15 2.63 9.76
C ILE A 72 3.77 2.48 10.39
N ALA A 73 2.87 1.68 9.80
CA ALA A 73 1.53 1.47 10.35
C ALA A 73 1.53 0.86 11.76
N ILE A 74 2.47 -0.06 12.04
CA ILE A 74 2.62 -0.70 13.35
C ILE A 74 3.19 0.26 14.39
N PHE A 75 4.16 1.11 14.01
CA PHE A 75 4.81 2.05 14.92
C PHE A 75 4.03 3.34 15.15
N LEU A 76 3.11 3.68 14.25
CA LEU A 76 2.16 4.76 14.48
C LEU A 76 1.33 4.36 15.71
N GLN A 77 1.29 5.17 16.76
CA GLN A 77 0.48 4.92 17.96
C GLN A 77 -0.71 5.87 17.97
#